data_AF-A0A2V6LGL5-F1
#
_entry.id   AF-A0A2V6LGL5-F1
#
_cell.length_a   1.000
_cell.length_b   1.000
_cell.length_c   1.000
_cell.angle_alpha   90.00
_cell.angle_beta   90.00
_cell.angle_gamma   90.00
#
_symmetry.space_group_name_H-M   'P 1'
#
loop_
_entity.id
_entity.type
_entity.pdbx_description
1 polymer ?
#
loop_
_entity_poly.entity_id
_entity_poly.type
_entity_poly.pdbx_seq_one_letter_code
_entity_poly.pdbx_strand_id
1 'polypeptide(L)'
;GGHIPGALNIAGTPILSIWAGWLLDPEKPILLVLEEDDDLEKILRLFVRTGYTKFAGYLIGGMKAWHAAGYPLERIGQMSVHELNERKSSLQVIDVRSPGEWKKGHVAGAHHIFVPELRNRMNELDRSKPTAVYCGSGYRASIATSILKQQRTLECAWQLGSVEKGEAANRRSGRPMNGTTALPRRSFGETMRADVWWIQPLLVFIGLSTFIVYSTWAAFQGKDYFFGNYVSPFYSPELFGDSPHSWFGPKPGWWPQWLIFSPALLVLWAPAGFRLTCYYYRGAYYKAFWADPPACTVGEPRKSYWGERSFPLIMQNVHRYFLYLALLFLLVLAYDVWKALWFANGFGIGVGTIVLAINVVLLGGYTFGCHSLRHLAGGFLDQFSRSPTCYRAYACVTCFNHRHMLWAWLSLFWVAFADLYVRLCAIGVWHDVRLM
;
A
#
# COMPACT_ATOMS: atom_id res chain seq x y z
N GLY A 1 1.91 18.55 -15.54
CA GLY A 1 2.77 18.79 -14.36
C GLY A 1 4.01 19.56 -14.76
N GLY A 2 4.71 20.16 -13.80
CA GLY A 2 6.00 20.83 -14.02
C GLY A 2 7.11 20.12 -13.25
N HIS A 3 8.36 20.38 -13.63
CA HIS A 3 9.56 19.81 -13.00
C HIS A 3 10.63 20.89 -12.80
N ILE A 4 11.63 20.62 -11.96
CA ILE A 4 12.78 21.51 -11.78
C ILE A 4 13.56 21.61 -13.09
N PRO A 5 13.90 22.82 -13.57
CA PRO A 5 14.72 22.99 -14.77
C PRO A 5 16.01 22.18 -14.73
N GLY A 6 16.26 21.39 -15.77
CA GLY A 6 17.46 20.54 -15.88
C GLY A 6 17.44 19.25 -15.05
N ALA A 7 16.34 18.92 -14.37
CA ALA A 7 16.19 17.67 -13.66
C ALA A 7 15.96 16.49 -14.62
N LEU A 8 16.54 15.33 -14.27
CA LEU A 8 16.34 14.07 -14.98
C LEU A 8 15.18 13.30 -14.33
N ASN A 9 14.19 12.88 -15.11
CA ASN A 9 13.04 12.13 -14.60
C ASN A 9 13.27 10.62 -14.73
N ILE A 10 13.49 9.92 -13.62
CA ILE A 10 13.55 8.45 -13.57
C ILE A 10 12.56 7.97 -12.51
N ALA A 11 11.71 6.99 -12.84
CA ALA A 11 10.70 6.51 -11.89
C ALA A 11 11.35 5.78 -10.71
N GLY A 12 10.87 6.05 -9.50
CA GLY A 12 11.28 5.45 -8.23
C GLY A 12 10.88 3.98 -8.03
N THR A 13 11.04 3.17 -9.07
CA THR A 13 10.74 1.73 -9.10
C THR A 13 12.04 0.93 -9.20
N PRO A 14 12.04 -0.40 -9.03
CA PRO A 14 13.29 -1.19 -9.08
C PRO A 14 14.11 -1.03 -10.38
N ILE A 15 13.49 -0.62 -11.49
CA ILE A 15 14.21 -0.33 -12.75
C ILE A 15 15.12 0.92 -12.66
N LEU A 16 14.95 1.76 -11.62
CA LEU A 16 15.81 2.90 -11.33
C LEU A 16 17.29 2.52 -11.35
N SER A 17 17.65 1.41 -10.71
CA SER A 17 19.02 0.89 -10.66
C SER A 17 19.62 0.69 -12.06
N ILE A 18 18.82 0.19 -13.01
CA ILE A 18 19.27 -0.03 -14.39
C ILE A 18 19.46 1.32 -15.08
N TRP A 19 18.47 2.22 -15.01
CA TRP A 19 18.57 3.54 -15.65
C TRP A 19 19.66 4.40 -15.06
N ALA A 20 19.89 4.32 -13.75
CA ALA A 20 21.00 4.99 -13.08
C ALA A 20 22.33 4.58 -13.72
N GLY A 21 22.58 3.27 -13.86
CA GLY A 21 23.79 2.75 -14.51
C GLY A 21 24.00 3.25 -15.94
N TRP A 22 22.93 3.51 -16.70
CA TRP A 22 23.02 4.02 -18.07
C TRP A 22 23.13 5.55 -18.18
N LEU A 23 22.53 6.29 -17.25
CA LEU A 23 22.25 7.72 -17.43
C LEU A 23 22.98 8.64 -16.45
N LEU A 24 23.46 8.12 -15.33
CA LEU A 24 24.11 8.91 -14.30
C LEU A 24 25.62 8.73 -14.34
N ASP A 25 26.31 9.77 -13.88
CA ASP A 25 27.75 9.75 -13.66
C ASP A 25 27.98 9.45 -12.18
N PRO A 26 28.61 8.30 -11.82
CA PRO A 26 28.80 7.91 -10.43
C PRO A 26 29.71 8.85 -9.65
N GLU A 27 30.52 9.66 -10.34
CA GLU A 27 31.42 10.61 -9.68
C GLU A 27 30.75 11.91 -9.28
N LYS A 28 29.59 12.23 -9.88
CA LYS A 28 28.85 13.46 -9.60
C LYS A 28 27.86 13.28 -8.45
N PRO A 29 27.75 14.27 -7.55
CA PRO A 29 26.79 14.20 -6.46
C PRO A 29 25.35 14.28 -6.97
N ILE A 30 24.48 13.44 -6.41
CA ILE A 30 23.07 13.34 -6.77
C ILE A 30 22.23 14.15 -5.77
N LEU A 31 21.36 15.03 -6.27
CA LEU A 31 20.29 15.65 -5.50
C LEU A 31 18.96 14.97 -5.86
N LEU A 32 18.24 14.47 -4.87
CA LEU A 32 16.98 13.75 -5.09
C LEU A 32 15.77 14.67 -4.95
N VAL A 33 14.79 14.51 -5.84
CA VAL A 33 13.46 15.11 -5.71
C VAL A 33 12.47 13.96 -5.73
N LEU A 34 11.82 13.74 -4.60
CA LEU A 34 10.90 12.62 -4.40
C LEU A 34 9.45 13.13 -4.42
N GLU A 35 8.52 12.23 -4.68
CA GLU A 35 7.08 12.55 -4.57
C GLU A 35 6.68 12.68 -3.10
N GLU A 36 7.17 11.75 -2.28
CA GLU A 36 6.96 11.71 -0.83
C GLU A 36 8.31 11.47 -0.14
N ASP A 37 8.56 12.15 0.98
CA ASP A 37 9.86 12.08 1.69
C ASP A 37 10.14 10.67 2.26
N ASP A 38 9.09 9.90 2.55
CA ASP A 38 9.16 8.51 3.04
C ASP A 38 9.80 7.53 2.03
N ASP A 39 9.87 7.87 0.74
CA ASP A 39 10.51 7.03 -0.29
C ASP A 39 12.04 7.09 -0.25
N LEU A 40 12.63 8.03 0.50
CA LEU A 40 14.07 8.30 0.46
C LEU A 40 14.93 7.05 0.68
N GLU A 41 14.67 6.30 1.75
CA GLU A 41 15.47 5.11 2.08
C GLU A 41 15.40 4.05 0.98
N LYS A 42 14.21 3.82 0.43
CA LYS A 42 13.98 2.86 -0.66
C LYS A 42 14.76 3.27 -1.91
N ILE A 43 14.71 4.55 -2.27
CA ILE A 43 15.41 5.09 -3.45
C ILE A 43 16.93 5.06 -3.26
N LEU A 44 17.42 5.45 -2.08
CA LEU A 44 18.84 5.37 -1.73
C LEU A 44 19.35 3.93 -1.83
N ARG A 45 18.61 2.95 -1.29
CA ARG A 45 18.99 1.52 -1.41
C ARG A 45 19.12 1.07 -2.87
N LEU A 46 18.26 1.56 -3.78
CA LEU A 46 18.35 1.23 -5.21
C LEU A 46 19.61 1.79 -5.87
N PHE A 47 20.00 3.02 -5.51
CA PHE A 47 21.21 3.67 -6.00
C PHE A 47 22.48 3.01 -5.46
N VAL A 48 22.55 2.79 -4.13
CA VAL A 48 23.72 2.20 -3.46
C VAL A 48 24.01 0.80 -3.98
N ARG A 49 22.96 0.00 -4.27
CA ARG A 49 23.10 -1.35 -4.89
C ARG A 49 23.78 -1.33 -6.26
N THR A 50 23.77 -0.18 -6.92
CA THR A 50 24.41 0.04 -8.23
C THR A 50 25.66 0.90 -8.17
N GLY A 51 26.22 1.09 -6.97
CA GLY A 51 27.49 1.79 -6.77
C GLY A 51 27.38 3.31 -6.62
N TYR A 52 26.17 3.88 -6.58
CA TYR A 52 25.96 5.30 -6.38
C TYR A 52 25.89 5.64 -4.89
N THR A 53 26.90 6.33 -4.39
CA THR A 53 27.04 6.67 -2.96
C THR A 53 27.18 8.17 -2.70
N LYS A 54 27.41 8.98 -3.74
CA LYS A 54 27.60 10.43 -3.63
C LYS A 54 26.26 11.16 -3.74
N PHE A 55 25.70 11.57 -2.61
CA PHE A 55 24.47 12.35 -2.55
C PHE A 55 24.75 13.75 -1.97
N ALA A 56 24.30 14.79 -2.67
CA ALA A 56 24.30 16.16 -2.14
C ALA A 56 23.15 16.39 -1.14
N GLY A 57 22.06 15.63 -1.26
CA GLY A 57 20.88 15.72 -0.41
C GLY A 57 19.60 15.34 -1.15
N TYR A 58 18.46 15.69 -0.56
CA TYR A 58 17.16 15.60 -1.20
C TYR A 58 16.29 16.81 -0.87
N LEU A 59 15.33 17.10 -1.73
CA LEU A 59 14.38 18.20 -1.54
C LEU A 59 13.19 17.75 -0.69
N ILE A 60 13.15 18.20 0.57
CA ILE A 60 12.04 17.96 1.50
C ILE A 60 10.75 18.55 0.94
N GLY A 61 9.67 17.77 0.93
CA GLY A 61 8.37 18.16 0.35
C GLY A 61 8.35 18.18 -1.19
N GLY A 62 9.45 17.77 -1.83
CA GLY A 62 9.56 17.57 -3.27
C GLY A 62 9.09 18.74 -4.14
N MET A 63 8.41 18.41 -5.23
CA MET A 63 7.90 19.42 -6.17
C MET A 63 6.82 20.33 -5.58
N LYS A 64 6.08 19.87 -4.55
CA LYS A 64 5.06 20.68 -3.88
C LYS A 64 5.71 21.86 -3.16
N ALA A 65 6.78 21.60 -2.41
CA ALA A 65 7.57 22.63 -1.73
C ALA A 65 8.24 23.58 -2.73
N TRP A 66 8.85 23.05 -3.79
CA TRP A 66 9.45 23.86 -4.85
C TRP A 66 8.46 24.83 -5.48
N HIS A 67 7.26 24.35 -5.79
CA HIS A 67 6.21 25.16 -6.41
C HIS A 67 5.66 26.21 -5.44
N ALA A 68 5.41 25.84 -4.17
CA ALA A 68 4.92 26.74 -3.14
C ALA A 68 5.91 27.88 -2.85
N ALA A 69 7.22 27.63 -2.96
CA ALA A 69 8.26 28.64 -2.83
C ALA A 69 8.38 29.58 -4.04
N GLY A 70 7.59 29.37 -5.10
CA GLY A 70 7.58 30.23 -6.28
C GLY A 70 8.78 30.04 -7.21
N TYR A 71 9.52 28.93 -7.09
CA TYR A 71 10.68 28.68 -7.94
C TYR A 71 10.31 28.31 -9.39
N PRO A 72 11.22 28.52 -10.36
CA PRO A 72 10.96 28.24 -11.77
C PRO A 72 10.60 26.77 -12.04
N LEU A 73 9.66 26.57 -12.97
CA LEU A 73 9.22 25.24 -13.42
C LEU A 73 9.39 25.10 -14.92
N GLU A 74 9.92 23.96 -15.37
CA GLU A 74 9.84 23.54 -16.76
C GLU A 74 8.64 22.61 -16.96
N ARG A 75 8.03 22.69 -18.15
CA ARG A 75 6.91 21.83 -18.54
C ARG A 75 7.26 21.09 -19.82
N ILE A 76 6.77 19.86 -19.90
CA ILE A 76 6.89 19.02 -21.08
C ILE A 76 5.52 19.00 -21.73
N GLY A 77 5.46 19.24 -23.04
CA GLY A 77 4.23 19.12 -23.80
C GLY A 77 3.82 17.66 -23.91
N GLN A 78 2.52 17.38 -23.92
CA GLN A 78 2.02 16.05 -24.28
C GLN A 78 1.28 16.15 -25.59
N MET A 79 1.48 15.15 -26.45
CA MET A 79 0.89 15.10 -27.78
C MET A 79 0.24 13.75 -28.00
N SER A 80 -0.96 13.75 -28.57
CA SER A 80 -1.64 12.54 -29.03
C SER A 80 -1.05 12.06 -30.36
N VAL A 81 -1.34 10.80 -30.72
CA VAL A 81 -0.94 10.26 -32.02
C VAL A 81 -1.64 11.00 -33.18
N HIS A 82 -2.84 11.54 -32.95
CA HIS A 82 -3.57 12.31 -33.97
C HIS A 82 -2.89 13.66 -34.22
N GLU A 83 -2.58 14.41 -33.17
CA GLU A 83 -1.84 15.68 -33.30
C GLU A 83 -0.45 15.47 -33.92
N LEU A 84 0.22 14.35 -33.60
CA LEU A 84 1.46 13.98 -34.28
C LEU A 84 1.23 13.78 -35.77
N ASN A 85 0.16 13.08 -36.16
CA ASN A 85 -0.13 12.80 -37.57
C ASN A 85 -0.46 14.08 -38.35
N GLU A 86 -1.22 14.99 -37.75
CA GLU A 86 -1.55 16.30 -38.32
C GLU A 86 -0.32 17.21 -38.46
N ARG A 87 0.57 17.17 -37.46
CA ARG A 87 1.74 18.06 -37.38
C ARG A 87 3.04 17.40 -37.86
N LYS A 88 2.98 16.17 -38.38
CA LYS A 88 4.15 15.34 -38.67
C LYS A 88 5.20 16.03 -39.56
N SER A 89 4.75 16.84 -40.51
CA SER A 89 5.62 17.60 -41.42
C SER A 89 6.39 18.74 -40.73
N SER A 90 5.87 19.24 -39.61
CA SER A 90 6.43 20.35 -38.83
C SER A 90 7.29 19.90 -37.64
N LEU A 91 7.37 18.59 -37.39
CA LEU A 91 8.02 18.02 -36.22
C LEU A 91 9.11 17.02 -36.66
N GLN A 92 10.20 16.94 -35.91
CA GLN A 92 11.06 15.77 -35.95
C GLN A 92 10.55 14.74 -34.93
N VAL A 93 10.39 13.49 -35.36
CA VAL A 93 9.85 12.42 -34.53
C VAL A 93 10.97 11.49 -34.12
N ILE A 94 11.12 11.22 -32.82
CA ILE A 94 12.19 10.37 -32.28
C ILE A 94 11.58 9.15 -31.60
N ASP A 95 11.98 7.96 -32.04
CA ASP A 95 11.71 6.70 -31.34
C ASP A 95 12.88 6.40 -30.39
N VAL A 96 12.58 6.28 -29.10
CA VAL A 96 13.57 5.98 -28.06
C VAL A 96 13.48 4.55 -27.50
N ARG A 97 12.79 3.65 -28.20
CA ARG A 97 12.73 2.22 -27.85
C ARG A 97 14.05 1.51 -28.15
N SER A 98 14.16 0.26 -27.68
CA SER A 98 15.32 -0.57 -27.97
C SER A 98 15.44 -0.88 -29.48
N PRO A 99 16.65 -1.20 -29.98
CA PRO A 99 16.83 -1.61 -31.39
C PRO A 99 15.96 -2.82 -31.79
N GLY A 100 15.69 -3.74 -30.85
CA GLY A 100 14.83 -4.89 -31.09
C GLY A 100 13.36 -4.51 -31.29
N GLU A 101 12.86 -3.48 -30.60
CA GLU A 101 11.51 -2.95 -30.82
C GLU A 101 11.41 -2.15 -32.11
N TRP A 102 12.43 -1.36 -32.44
CA TRP A 102 12.49 -0.59 -33.69
C TRP A 102 12.35 -1.48 -34.93
N LYS A 103 13.06 -2.63 -34.93
CA LYS A 103 13.03 -3.62 -36.02
C LYS A 103 11.65 -4.28 -36.22
N LYS A 104 10.79 -4.28 -35.20
CA LYS A 104 9.45 -4.89 -35.27
C LYS A 104 8.40 -3.98 -35.91
N GLY A 105 8.72 -2.71 -36.14
CA GLY A 105 7.81 -1.70 -36.67
C GLY A 105 7.94 -0.39 -35.92
N HIS A 106 7.75 0.72 -36.62
CA HIS A 106 7.92 2.07 -36.09
C HIS A 106 7.16 3.09 -36.94
N VAL A 107 6.96 4.28 -36.39
CA VAL A 107 6.35 5.41 -37.11
C VAL A 107 7.23 5.79 -38.31
N ALA A 108 6.66 5.75 -39.52
CA ALA A 108 7.38 6.09 -40.74
C ALA A 108 8.00 7.50 -40.66
N GLY A 109 9.27 7.64 -41.02
CA GLY A 109 10.00 8.91 -40.95
C GLY A 109 10.45 9.35 -39.55
N ALA A 110 10.30 8.49 -38.54
CA ALA A 110 10.93 8.73 -37.24
C ALA A 110 12.44 8.45 -37.29
N HIS A 111 13.21 9.18 -36.48
CA HIS A 111 14.61 8.90 -36.20
C HIS A 111 14.72 7.99 -34.99
N HIS A 112 15.53 6.93 -35.08
CA HIS A 112 15.74 6.01 -33.97
C HIS A 112 16.98 6.39 -33.16
N ILE A 113 16.77 6.76 -31.89
CA ILE A 113 17.85 7.01 -30.93
C ILE A 113 17.45 6.39 -29.60
N PHE A 114 18.04 5.25 -29.25
CA PHE A 114 17.72 4.56 -28.01
C PHE A 114 18.07 5.45 -26.78
N VAL A 115 17.21 5.51 -25.76
CA VAL A 115 17.36 6.44 -24.60
C VAL A 115 18.79 6.53 -24.04
N PRO A 116 19.51 5.41 -23.78
CA PRO A 116 20.86 5.47 -23.22
C PRO A 116 21.89 6.13 -24.14
N GLU A 117 21.69 6.06 -25.45
CA GLU A 117 22.58 6.65 -26.45
C GLU A 117 22.25 8.12 -26.73
N LEU A 118 21.09 8.60 -26.27
CA LEU A 118 20.53 9.89 -26.65
C LEU A 118 21.48 11.05 -26.38
N ARG A 119 22.17 11.07 -25.24
CA ARG A 119 23.14 12.13 -24.89
C ARG A 119 24.31 12.21 -25.87
N ASN A 120 24.77 11.08 -26.38
CA ASN A 120 25.93 11.01 -27.28
C ASN A 120 25.55 11.28 -28.74
N ARG A 121 24.28 11.10 -29.08
CA ARG A 121 23.74 11.20 -30.45
C ARG A 121 22.84 12.42 -30.65
N MET A 122 22.85 13.38 -29.73
CA MET A 122 22.01 14.59 -29.84
C MET A 122 22.36 15.47 -31.05
N ASN A 123 23.57 15.37 -31.57
CA ASN A 123 24.02 16.07 -32.77
C ASN A 123 23.30 15.60 -34.05
N GLU A 124 22.65 14.42 -34.02
CA GLU A 124 21.82 13.93 -35.12
C GLU A 124 20.46 14.67 -35.22
N LEU A 125 20.09 15.46 -34.20
CA LEU A 125 18.82 16.16 -34.13
C LEU A 125 18.93 17.59 -34.65
N ASP A 126 17.92 18.01 -35.43
CA ASP A 126 17.83 19.36 -35.97
C ASP A 126 17.36 20.33 -34.87
N ARG A 127 18.25 21.19 -34.37
CA ARG A 127 17.94 22.12 -33.28
C ARG A 127 16.88 23.16 -33.63
N SER A 128 16.61 23.39 -34.92
CA SER A 128 15.61 24.35 -35.38
C SER A 128 14.18 23.80 -35.40
N LYS A 129 14.01 22.48 -35.27
CA LYS A 129 12.71 21.81 -35.37
C LYS A 129 12.18 21.35 -34.01
N PRO A 130 10.89 21.56 -33.71
CA PRO A 130 10.28 20.97 -32.53
C PRO A 130 10.33 19.43 -32.57
N THR A 131 10.47 18.81 -31.41
CA THR A 131 10.75 17.38 -31.29
C THR A 131 9.65 16.64 -30.56
N ALA A 132 9.12 15.61 -31.22
CA ALA A 132 8.16 14.68 -30.66
C ALA A 132 8.86 13.35 -30.33
N VAL A 133 8.88 12.99 -29.05
CA VAL A 133 9.55 11.78 -28.57
C VAL A 133 8.51 10.74 -28.18
N TYR A 134 8.69 9.50 -28.64
CA TYR A 134 7.80 8.40 -28.29
C TYR A 134 8.55 7.14 -27.90
N CYS A 135 7.84 6.28 -27.18
CA CYS A 135 8.25 4.90 -26.96
C CYS A 135 7.02 3.98 -26.87
N GLY A 136 7.16 2.74 -26.43
CA GLY A 136 6.05 1.79 -26.31
C GLY A 136 4.95 2.30 -25.36
N SER A 137 5.30 2.60 -24.10
CA SER A 137 4.35 2.97 -23.04
C SER A 137 4.36 4.44 -22.60
N GLY A 138 5.32 5.24 -23.06
CA GLY A 138 5.54 6.63 -22.65
C GLY A 138 6.66 6.82 -21.61
N TYR A 139 7.03 5.79 -20.84
CA TYR A 139 8.03 5.95 -19.75
C TYR A 139 9.42 6.39 -20.25
N ARG A 140 9.97 5.68 -21.24
CA ARG A 140 11.28 6.02 -21.86
C ARG A 140 11.24 7.37 -22.57
N ALA A 141 10.11 7.72 -23.18
CA ALA A 141 9.91 9.03 -23.77
C ALA A 141 10.00 10.13 -22.70
N SER A 142 9.45 9.91 -21.48
CA SER A 142 9.58 10.87 -20.38
C SER A 142 11.03 11.11 -19.96
N ILE A 143 11.82 10.04 -19.80
CA ILE A 143 13.26 10.13 -19.52
C ILE A 143 13.95 10.93 -20.63
N ALA A 144 13.76 10.54 -21.89
CA ALA A 144 14.36 11.21 -23.04
C ALA A 144 14.00 12.69 -23.12
N THR A 145 12.73 13.06 -22.90
CA THR A 145 12.31 14.46 -22.89
C THR A 145 13.01 15.28 -21.79
N SER A 146 13.25 14.69 -20.61
CA SER A 146 14.02 15.37 -19.55
C SER A 146 15.50 15.54 -19.90
N ILE A 147 16.10 14.59 -20.62
CA ILE A 147 17.47 14.71 -21.15
C ILE A 147 17.55 15.84 -22.19
N LEU A 148 16.60 15.90 -23.12
CA LEU A 148 16.57 16.93 -24.17
C LEU A 148 16.36 18.32 -23.58
N LYS A 149 15.54 18.45 -22.54
CA LYS A 149 15.31 19.74 -21.85
C LYS A 149 16.53 20.20 -21.05
N GLN A 150 17.25 19.28 -20.41
CA GLN A 150 18.48 19.59 -19.67
C GLN A 150 19.55 20.28 -20.53
N GLN A 151 19.64 19.90 -21.80
CA GLN A 151 20.66 20.41 -22.72
C GLN A 151 20.22 21.68 -23.47
N ARG A 152 18.99 22.19 -23.17
CA ARG A 152 18.37 23.39 -23.75
C ARG A 152 18.38 23.44 -25.29
N THR A 153 18.52 22.28 -25.94
CA THR A 153 18.73 22.19 -27.38
C THR A 153 17.44 22.31 -28.18
N LEU A 154 16.26 22.23 -27.55
CA LEU A 154 14.96 22.18 -28.22
C LEU A 154 13.87 22.95 -27.45
N GLU A 155 13.28 23.95 -28.10
CA GLU A 155 12.22 24.80 -27.54
C GLU A 155 10.98 24.00 -27.13
N CYS A 156 10.63 22.97 -27.90
CA CYS A 156 9.39 22.22 -27.75
C CYS A 156 9.66 20.70 -27.80
N ALA A 157 9.69 20.06 -26.63
CA ALA A 157 9.75 18.61 -26.50
C ALA A 157 8.37 18.08 -26.10
N TRP A 158 7.84 17.18 -26.92
CA TRP A 158 6.54 16.54 -26.70
C TRP A 158 6.72 15.08 -26.36
N GLN A 159 6.08 14.63 -25.28
CA GLN A 159 5.93 13.22 -25.00
C GLN A 159 4.67 12.72 -25.71
N LEU A 160 4.82 11.74 -26.60
CA LEU A 160 3.68 11.03 -27.15
C LEU A 160 3.11 10.02 -26.15
N GLY A 161 1.77 9.90 -26.13
CA GLY A 161 1.10 8.78 -25.48
C GLY A 161 1.57 7.42 -26.03
N SER A 162 1.30 6.32 -25.32
CA SER A 162 1.75 4.96 -25.68
C SER A 162 1.41 4.61 -27.14
N VAL A 163 2.42 4.33 -27.98
CA VAL A 163 2.27 4.09 -29.43
C VAL A 163 1.66 2.71 -29.75
N GLU A 164 1.66 1.79 -28.78
CA GLU A 164 0.98 0.49 -28.91
C GLU A 164 -0.54 0.59 -29.19
N LYS A 165 -1.16 1.75 -28.96
CA LYS A 165 -2.58 2.00 -29.29
C LYS A 165 -2.82 2.53 -30.72
N GLY A 166 -1.79 3.05 -31.40
CA GLY A 166 -1.93 3.69 -32.72
C GLY A 166 -2.01 2.70 -33.88
N GLU A 167 -1.21 1.62 -33.85
CA GLU A 167 -1.16 0.64 -34.96
C GLU A 167 -2.36 -0.32 -34.98
N ALA A 168 -3.05 -0.52 -33.85
CA ALA A 168 -4.28 -1.31 -33.79
C ALA A 168 -5.52 -0.52 -34.27
N ALA A 169 -5.53 0.80 -34.10
CA ALA A 169 -6.66 1.66 -34.46
C ALA A 169 -6.73 1.99 -35.97
N ASN A 170 -5.58 2.11 -36.64
CA ASN A 170 -5.52 2.56 -38.04
C ASN A 170 -6.01 1.50 -39.07
N ARG A 171 -6.29 0.27 -38.61
CA ARG A 171 -6.76 -0.81 -39.49
C ARG A 171 -8.29 -0.96 -39.57
N ARG A 172 -9.09 -0.22 -38.77
CA ARG A 172 -10.53 -0.55 -38.63
C ARG A 172 -11.58 0.56 -38.69
N SER A 173 -11.29 1.87 -38.63
CA SER A 173 -12.40 2.84 -38.62
C SER A 173 -12.04 4.24 -39.09
N GLY A 174 -12.43 4.58 -40.33
CA GLY A 174 -12.42 5.94 -40.86
C GLY A 174 -13.56 6.80 -40.30
N ARG A 175 -13.48 7.22 -39.03
CA ARG A 175 -14.29 8.33 -38.48
C ARG A 175 -13.50 9.12 -37.44
N PRO A 176 -13.61 10.46 -37.41
CA PRO A 176 -12.95 11.30 -36.42
C PRO A 176 -13.72 11.25 -35.10
N MET A 177 -13.00 11.17 -33.98
CA MET A 177 -13.55 11.43 -32.65
C MET A 177 -12.72 12.52 -31.97
N ASN A 178 -13.35 13.68 -31.76
CA ASN A 178 -12.89 14.69 -30.82
C ASN A 178 -13.01 14.14 -29.39
N GLY A 179 -11.95 14.28 -28.59
CA GLY A 179 -12.04 14.05 -27.15
C GLY A 179 -10.82 13.31 -26.60
N THR A 180 -10.30 13.84 -25.50
CA THR A 180 -9.32 13.26 -24.58
C THR A 180 -9.46 11.73 -24.53
N THR A 181 -8.57 11.00 -25.20
CA THR A 181 -8.65 9.53 -25.25
C THR A 181 -8.21 8.96 -23.91
N ALA A 182 -9.20 8.74 -23.04
CA ALA A 182 -9.07 7.86 -21.90
C ALA A 182 -8.42 6.55 -22.35
N LEU A 183 -7.46 6.02 -21.58
CA LEU A 183 -6.96 4.67 -21.79
C LEU A 183 -8.20 3.76 -21.95
N PRO A 184 -8.35 2.96 -23.04
CA PRO A 184 -9.42 1.97 -23.15
C PRO A 184 -9.59 1.29 -21.81
N ARG A 185 -10.76 1.51 -21.22
CA ARG A 185 -11.16 0.85 -19.99
C ARG A 185 -11.28 -0.61 -20.33
N ARG A 186 -10.32 -1.38 -19.83
CA ARG A 186 -10.35 -2.83 -19.89
C ARG A 186 -11.65 -3.32 -19.26
N SER A 187 -12.32 -4.26 -19.91
CA SER A 187 -13.48 -4.90 -19.29
C SER A 187 -13.03 -5.64 -18.03
N PHE A 188 -13.97 -5.89 -17.11
CA PHE A 188 -13.66 -6.63 -15.89
C PHE A 188 -12.94 -7.95 -16.20
N GLY A 189 -11.78 -8.17 -15.57
CA GLY A 189 -10.96 -9.36 -15.76
C GLY A 189 -10.03 -9.36 -16.98
N GLU A 190 -10.16 -8.40 -17.90
CA GLU A 190 -9.23 -8.25 -19.03
C GLU A 190 -7.85 -7.80 -18.51
N THR A 191 -6.80 -8.52 -18.89
CA THR A 191 -5.45 -8.33 -18.37
C THR A 191 -4.38 -8.68 -19.41
N MET A 192 -3.21 -8.06 -19.29
CA MET A 192 -2.01 -8.42 -20.07
C MET A 192 -1.03 -9.28 -19.26
N ARG A 193 -1.43 -9.70 -18.05
CA ARG A 193 -0.62 -10.54 -17.16
C ARG A 193 -0.70 -12.00 -17.59
N ALA A 194 0.46 -12.64 -17.67
CA ALA A 194 0.58 -14.08 -17.96
C ALA A 194 0.59 -14.95 -16.69
N ASP A 195 0.68 -14.34 -15.51
CA ASP A 195 0.72 -15.03 -14.22
C ASP A 195 -0.68 -15.16 -13.59
N VAL A 196 -0.81 -16.04 -12.58
CA VAL A 196 -2.08 -16.33 -11.91
C VAL A 196 -2.44 -15.25 -10.88
N TRP A 197 -2.64 -14.03 -11.39
CA TRP A 197 -2.87 -12.80 -10.62
C TRP A 197 -4.05 -12.88 -9.65
N TRP A 198 -5.02 -13.77 -9.89
CA TRP A 198 -6.24 -13.92 -9.09
C TRP A 198 -6.05 -14.77 -7.83
N ILE A 199 -4.97 -15.54 -7.69
CA ILE A 199 -4.76 -16.42 -6.51
C ILE A 199 -4.71 -15.59 -5.22
N GLN A 200 -3.91 -14.53 -5.20
CA GLN A 200 -3.76 -13.71 -4.00
C GLN A 200 -5.09 -13.10 -3.53
N PRO A 201 -5.87 -12.37 -4.36
CA PRO A 201 -7.16 -11.83 -3.91
C PRO A 201 -8.17 -12.93 -3.55
N LEU A 202 -8.13 -14.09 -4.21
CA LEU A 202 -8.99 -15.23 -3.84
C LEU A 202 -8.65 -15.78 -2.45
N LEU A 203 -7.37 -16.01 -2.14
CA LEU A 203 -6.95 -16.50 -0.81
C LEU A 203 -7.32 -15.50 0.29
N VAL A 204 -7.19 -14.19 0.01
CA VAL A 204 -7.63 -13.14 0.93
C VAL A 204 -9.15 -13.18 1.12
N PHE A 205 -9.92 -13.31 0.03
CA PHE A 205 -11.38 -13.42 0.08
C PHE A 205 -11.81 -14.61 0.94
N ILE A 206 -11.24 -15.79 0.70
CA ILE A 206 -11.54 -17.00 1.47
C ILE A 206 -11.18 -16.81 2.95
N GLY A 207 -9.94 -16.36 3.23
CA GLY A 207 -9.48 -16.18 4.60
C GLY A 207 -10.32 -15.19 5.41
N LEU A 208 -10.63 -14.02 4.83
CA LEU A 208 -11.45 -13.00 5.49
C LEU A 208 -12.91 -13.44 5.62
N SER A 209 -13.48 -14.08 4.59
CA SER A 209 -14.87 -14.56 4.64
C SER A 209 -15.05 -15.64 5.70
N THR A 210 -14.14 -16.61 5.76
CA THR A 210 -14.15 -17.65 6.81
C THR A 210 -14.04 -17.04 8.20
N PHE A 211 -13.14 -16.07 8.39
CA PHE A 211 -13.02 -15.37 9.68
C PHE A 211 -14.30 -14.59 10.03
N ILE A 212 -14.91 -13.87 9.08
CA ILE A 212 -16.14 -13.11 9.31
C ILE A 212 -17.29 -14.05 9.69
N VAL A 213 -17.47 -15.15 8.95
CA VAL A 213 -18.51 -16.15 9.25
C VAL A 213 -18.29 -16.73 10.65
N TYR A 214 -17.07 -17.18 10.94
CA TYR A 214 -16.73 -17.74 12.25
C TYR A 214 -16.94 -16.74 13.39
N SER A 215 -16.37 -15.53 13.29
CA SER A 215 -16.47 -14.50 14.32
C SER A 215 -17.89 -14.00 14.53
N THR A 216 -18.69 -13.92 13.46
CA THR A 216 -20.11 -13.57 13.57
C THR A 216 -20.88 -14.67 14.31
N TRP A 217 -20.72 -15.93 13.90
CA TRP A 217 -21.35 -17.05 14.61
C TRP A 217 -20.94 -17.10 16.09
N ALA A 218 -19.63 -16.98 16.36
CA ALA A 218 -19.10 -16.95 17.71
C ALA A 218 -19.67 -15.79 18.52
N ALA A 219 -19.78 -14.58 17.94
CA ALA A 219 -20.31 -13.41 18.62
C ALA A 219 -21.79 -13.56 18.98
N PHE A 220 -22.60 -14.13 18.09
CA PHE A 220 -24.05 -14.25 18.32
C PHE A 220 -24.43 -15.42 19.23
N GLN A 221 -23.64 -16.50 19.28
CA GLN A 221 -23.99 -17.64 20.13
C GLN A 221 -23.88 -17.33 21.63
N GLY A 222 -22.87 -16.53 22.02
CA GLY A 222 -22.68 -16.10 23.41
C GLY A 222 -22.36 -17.22 24.42
N LYS A 223 -21.92 -18.40 23.99
CA LYS A 223 -21.74 -19.61 24.83
C LYS A 223 -20.32 -20.17 24.74
N ASP A 224 -19.93 -21.01 25.71
CA ASP A 224 -18.69 -21.81 25.73
C ASP A 224 -17.42 -20.97 25.46
N TYR A 225 -17.39 -19.75 25.99
CA TYR A 225 -16.32 -18.79 25.72
C TYR A 225 -15.29 -18.69 26.84
N PHE A 226 -15.43 -19.49 27.90
CA PHE A 226 -14.49 -19.58 28.99
C PHE A 226 -14.35 -21.02 29.47
N PHE A 227 -13.18 -21.37 30.01
CA PHE A 227 -12.88 -22.67 30.60
C PHE A 227 -11.90 -22.47 31.76
N GLY A 228 -12.35 -22.78 33.00
CA GLY A 228 -11.56 -22.46 34.19
C GLY A 228 -11.24 -20.96 34.24
N ASN A 229 -9.94 -20.62 34.25
CA ASN A 229 -9.46 -19.24 34.20
C ASN A 229 -9.09 -18.75 32.80
N TYR A 230 -9.42 -19.50 31.74
CA TYR A 230 -9.25 -19.06 30.37
C TYR A 230 -10.53 -18.38 29.87
N VAL A 231 -10.38 -17.22 29.23
CA VAL A 231 -11.45 -16.52 28.53
C VAL A 231 -11.05 -16.32 27.07
N SER A 232 -12.01 -16.50 26.17
CA SER A 232 -11.81 -16.24 24.76
C SER A 232 -11.50 -14.76 24.51
N PRO A 233 -10.53 -14.43 23.67
CA PRO A 233 -10.22 -13.06 23.31
C PRO A 233 -11.35 -12.36 22.52
N PHE A 234 -12.35 -13.09 22.00
CA PHE A 234 -13.54 -12.46 21.40
C PHE A 234 -14.51 -11.88 22.44
N TYR A 235 -14.41 -12.35 23.69
CA TYR A 235 -15.33 -12.04 24.76
C TYR A 235 -14.69 -11.16 25.85
N SER A 236 -13.39 -10.87 25.73
CA SER A 236 -12.65 -10.04 26.67
C SER A 236 -12.48 -8.59 26.17
N PRO A 237 -12.66 -7.56 27.04
CA PRO A 237 -13.10 -7.65 28.44
C PRO A 237 -14.55 -8.13 28.54
N GLU A 238 -14.81 -9.06 29.46
CA GLU A 238 -16.18 -9.48 29.75
C GLU A 238 -16.83 -8.44 30.68
N LEU A 239 -17.60 -7.52 30.10
CA LEU A 239 -18.28 -6.50 30.90
C LEU A 239 -19.38 -7.10 31.80
N PHE A 240 -20.20 -7.97 31.20
CA PHE A 240 -21.26 -8.71 31.87
C PHE A 240 -21.26 -10.15 31.36
N GLY A 241 -21.48 -11.10 32.25
CA GLY A 241 -21.54 -12.52 31.93
C GLY A 241 -21.24 -13.38 33.16
N ASP A 242 -21.26 -14.69 32.96
CA ASP A 242 -21.29 -15.67 34.06
C ASP A 242 -19.90 -16.21 34.41
N SER A 243 -18.85 -15.74 33.72
CA SER A 243 -17.49 -16.22 33.97
C SER A 243 -16.79 -15.47 35.11
N PRO A 244 -15.70 -16.05 35.68
CA PRO A 244 -14.82 -15.37 36.65
C PRO A 244 -14.11 -14.11 36.10
N HIS A 245 -14.25 -13.85 34.79
CA HIS A 245 -13.70 -12.67 34.12
C HIS A 245 -14.69 -11.51 34.01
N SER A 246 -15.95 -11.69 34.41
CA SER A 246 -16.95 -10.63 34.36
C SER A 246 -16.60 -9.48 35.31
N TRP A 247 -16.63 -8.25 34.80
CA TRP A 247 -16.30 -7.05 35.57
C TRP A 247 -17.47 -6.52 36.39
N PHE A 248 -18.68 -6.58 35.83
CA PHE A 248 -19.89 -6.03 36.47
C PHE A 248 -20.90 -7.11 36.86
N GLY A 249 -20.51 -8.38 36.77
CA GLY A 249 -21.33 -9.52 37.17
C GLY A 249 -22.19 -10.11 36.03
N PRO A 250 -23.24 -10.87 36.35
CA PRO A 250 -24.03 -11.57 35.33
C PRO A 250 -24.82 -10.61 34.44
N LYS A 251 -25.50 -11.16 33.43
CA LYS A 251 -26.39 -10.39 32.54
C LYS A 251 -27.33 -9.49 33.35
N PRO A 252 -27.37 -8.17 33.09
CA PRO A 252 -28.26 -7.28 33.82
C PRO A 252 -29.74 -7.64 33.62
N GLY A 253 -30.52 -7.60 34.70
CA GLY A 253 -31.96 -7.91 34.66
C GLY A 253 -32.78 -6.94 33.81
N TRP A 254 -32.29 -5.70 33.63
CA TRP A 254 -32.91 -4.67 32.79
C TRP A 254 -32.63 -4.86 31.29
N TRP A 255 -31.80 -5.83 30.89
CA TRP A 255 -31.48 -6.05 29.48
C TRP A 255 -32.73 -6.44 28.69
N PRO A 256 -33.07 -5.74 27.59
CA PRO A 256 -34.31 -5.98 26.85
C PRO A 256 -34.43 -7.43 26.37
N GLN A 257 -35.56 -8.09 26.65
CA GLN A 257 -35.75 -9.51 26.31
C GLN A 257 -35.76 -9.78 24.79
N TRP A 258 -36.13 -8.79 23.99
CA TRP A 258 -36.12 -8.88 22.52
C TRP A 258 -34.73 -8.73 21.91
N LEU A 259 -33.73 -8.28 22.68
CA LEU A 259 -32.37 -8.05 22.21
C LEU A 259 -31.47 -9.21 22.65
N ILE A 260 -30.81 -9.85 21.67
CA ILE A 260 -29.82 -10.90 21.93
C ILE A 260 -28.72 -10.36 22.84
N PHE A 261 -28.38 -11.11 23.87
CA PHE A 261 -27.28 -10.79 24.77
C PHE A 261 -26.10 -11.72 24.49
N SER A 262 -24.94 -11.12 24.25
CA SER A 262 -23.66 -11.81 24.18
C SER A 262 -22.56 -10.84 24.62
N PRO A 263 -21.65 -11.23 25.53
CA PRO A 263 -20.56 -10.37 25.96
C PRO A 263 -19.70 -9.89 24.79
N ALA A 264 -19.49 -10.76 23.79
CA ALA A 264 -18.73 -10.44 22.59
C ALA A 264 -19.33 -9.27 21.79
N LEU A 265 -20.66 -9.17 21.68
CA LEU A 265 -21.31 -8.08 20.94
C LEU A 265 -21.08 -6.70 21.57
N LEU A 266 -20.80 -6.64 22.88
CA LEU A 266 -20.52 -5.40 23.59
C LEU A 266 -19.13 -4.84 23.29
N VAL A 267 -18.17 -5.71 22.92
CA VAL A 267 -16.76 -5.34 22.82
C VAL A 267 -16.18 -5.50 21.42
N LEU A 268 -16.65 -6.45 20.61
CA LEU A 268 -16.04 -6.80 19.32
C LEU A 268 -16.03 -5.67 18.29
N TRP A 269 -16.94 -4.69 18.40
CA TRP A 269 -16.94 -3.53 17.51
C TRP A 269 -15.63 -2.74 17.58
N ALA A 270 -14.92 -2.74 18.73
CA ALA A 270 -13.66 -2.02 18.90
C ALA A 270 -12.48 -2.69 18.15
N PRO A 271 -12.13 -3.97 18.38
CA PRO A 271 -11.08 -4.65 17.61
C PRO A 271 -11.49 -4.84 16.13
N ALA A 272 -12.76 -5.08 15.83
CA ALA A 272 -13.25 -5.12 14.45
C ALA A 272 -13.08 -3.76 13.76
N GLY A 273 -13.45 -2.67 14.44
CA GLY A 273 -13.26 -1.29 13.97
C GLY A 273 -11.78 -0.96 13.73
N PHE A 274 -10.88 -1.38 14.63
CA PHE A 274 -9.44 -1.22 14.45
C PHE A 274 -8.93 -1.92 13.17
N ARG A 275 -9.40 -3.14 12.88
CA ARG A 275 -9.03 -3.86 11.64
C ARG A 275 -9.69 -3.26 10.40
N LEU A 276 -10.98 -2.91 10.45
CA LEU A 276 -11.73 -2.37 9.31
C LEU A 276 -11.21 -1.00 8.85
N THR A 277 -10.76 -0.17 9.80
CA THR A 277 -10.21 1.16 9.55
C THR A 277 -8.70 1.13 9.24
N CYS A 278 -8.05 -0.03 9.31
CA CYS A 278 -6.64 -0.16 8.98
C CYS A 278 -6.40 -0.04 7.47
N TYR A 279 -5.46 0.83 7.07
CA TYR A 279 -5.09 1.06 5.67
C TYR A 279 -4.69 -0.23 4.93
N TYR A 280 -3.99 -1.14 5.60
CA TYR A 280 -3.60 -2.43 5.03
C TYR A 280 -4.83 -3.31 4.73
N TYR A 281 -5.68 -3.54 5.72
CA TYR A 281 -6.90 -4.35 5.56
C TYR A 281 -7.80 -3.79 4.47
N ARG A 282 -7.92 -2.46 4.39
CA ARG A 282 -8.60 -1.78 3.30
C ARG A 282 -8.10 -2.22 1.94
N GLY A 283 -6.79 -2.10 1.70
CA GLY A 283 -6.20 -2.58 0.45
C GLY A 283 -6.49 -4.06 0.19
N ALA A 284 -6.52 -4.90 1.22
CA ALA A 284 -6.82 -6.33 1.10
C ALA A 284 -8.29 -6.61 0.72
N TYR A 285 -9.25 -6.05 1.45
CA TYR A 285 -10.67 -6.31 1.19
C TYR A 285 -11.21 -5.58 -0.04
N TYR A 286 -10.70 -4.39 -0.41
CA TYR A 286 -11.06 -3.73 -1.67
C TYR A 286 -10.69 -4.60 -2.88
N LYS A 287 -9.52 -5.22 -2.85
CA LYS A 287 -9.07 -6.14 -3.91
C LYS A 287 -9.85 -7.44 -3.92
N ALA A 288 -10.14 -8.00 -2.74
CA ALA A 288 -10.77 -9.31 -2.60
C ALA A 288 -12.29 -9.30 -2.84
N PHE A 289 -13.02 -8.30 -2.32
CA PHE A 289 -14.49 -8.25 -2.37
C PHE A 289 -15.04 -7.32 -3.46
N TRP A 290 -14.29 -6.27 -3.83
CA TRP A 290 -14.76 -5.26 -4.79
C TRP A 290 -13.95 -5.19 -6.09
N ALA A 291 -12.84 -5.94 -6.19
CA ALA A 291 -11.92 -5.93 -7.32
C ALA A 291 -11.53 -4.50 -7.77
N ASP A 292 -11.08 -3.67 -6.84
CA ASP A 292 -10.90 -2.22 -7.05
C ASP A 292 -9.47 -1.73 -6.65
N PRO A 293 -8.53 -1.70 -7.62
CA PRO A 293 -8.32 -2.71 -8.66
C PRO A 293 -7.60 -3.95 -8.07
N PRO A 294 -7.90 -5.18 -8.55
CA PRO A 294 -7.36 -6.41 -7.93
C PRO A 294 -5.85 -6.54 -8.14
N ALA A 295 -5.32 -6.01 -9.24
CA ALA A 295 -3.90 -5.81 -9.48
C ALA A 295 -3.67 -4.70 -10.51
N CYS A 296 -2.44 -4.17 -10.54
CA CYS A 296 -2.00 -3.30 -11.62
C CYS A 296 -2.24 -4.02 -12.97
N THR A 297 -2.83 -3.32 -13.94
CA THR A 297 -3.14 -3.81 -15.30
C THR A 297 -4.32 -4.78 -15.48
N VAL A 298 -5.07 -5.12 -14.42
CA VAL A 298 -6.32 -5.89 -14.53
C VAL A 298 -7.52 -4.93 -14.58
N GLY A 299 -8.44 -5.14 -15.52
CA GLY A 299 -9.68 -4.34 -15.63
C GLY A 299 -10.58 -4.50 -14.41
N GLU A 300 -11.04 -3.38 -13.86
CA GLU A 300 -11.92 -3.29 -12.68
C GLU A 300 -13.40 -3.25 -13.11
N PRO A 301 -14.34 -3.74 -12.27
CA PRO A 301 -15.77 -3.73 -12.61
C PRO A 301 -16.39 -2.32 -12.53
N ARG A 302 -15.70 -1.37 -11.89
CA ARG A 302 -16.20 0.00 -11.68
C ARG A 302 -15.75 0.95 -12.78
N LYS A 303 -16.61 1.94 -13.04
CA LYS A 303 -16.39 2.99 -14.06
C LYS A 303 -16.01 4.34 -13.44
N SER A 304 -15.76 4.42 -12.13
CA SER A 304 -15.43 5.68 -11.45
C SER A 304 -14.79 5.37 -10.11
N TYR A 305 -13.65 6.02 -9.82
CA TYR A 305 -13.04 6.02 -8.50
C TYR A 305 -13.77 7.00 -7.59
N TRP A 306 -14.29 6.53 -6.45
CA TRP A 306 -15.10 7.35 -5.53
C TRP A 306 -14.26 8.14 -4.51
N GLY A 307 -12.93 7.97 -4.54
CA GLY A 307 -12.01 8.65 -3.63
C GLY A 307 -12.19 8.25 -2.16
N GLU A 308 -11.22 8.62 -1.33
CA GLU A 308 -11.26 8.41 0.12
C GLU A 308 -12.23 9.38 0.85
N ARG A 309 -12.95 10.24 0.10
CA ARG A 309 -13.80 11.32 0.63
C ARG A 309 -15.31 11.01 0.61
N SER A 310 -15.71 9.80 0.25
CA SER A 310 -17.12 9.39 0.19
C SER A 310 -17.44 8.39 1.29
N PHE A 311 -18.62 8.47 1.92
CA PHE A 311 -19.03 7.49 2.93
C PHE A 311 -19.07 6.07 2.31
N PRO A 312 -18.51 5.03 2.97
CA PRO A 312 -18.00 4.99 4.35
C PRO A 312 -16.51 5.36 4.54
N LEU A 313 -15.77 5.71 3.47
CA LEU A 313 -14.32 5.96 3.47
C LEU A 313 -13.86 7.18 4.30
N ILE A 314 -14.76 8.09 4.65
CA ILE A 314 -14.47 9.19 5.60
C ILE A 314 -14.14 8.64 7.02
N MET A 315 -14.67 7.46 7.40
CA MET A 315 -14.40 6.85 8.71
C MET A 315 -12.93 6.43 8.93
N GLN A 316 -12.06 6.55 7.92
CA GLN A 316 -10.64 6.21 8.02
C GLN A 316 -9.87 7.10 9.00
N ASN A 317 -10.30 8.36 9.19
CA ASN A 317 -9.71 9.24 10.22
C ASN A 317 -9.96 8.73 11.65
N VAL A 318 -10.88 7.76 11.83
CA VAL A 318 -11.21 7.20 13.14
C VAL A 318 -10.19 6.13 13.58
N HIS A 319 -9.34 5.62 12.67
CA HIS A 319 -8.36 4.58 13.01
C HIS A 319 -7.46 4.97 14.20
N ARG A 320 -7.09 6.26 14.31
CA ARG A 320 -6.31 6.77 15.44
C ARG A 320 -7.03 6.59 16.79
N TYR A 321 -8.35 6.73 16.83
CA TYR A 321 -9.11 6.52 18.06
C TYR A 321 -9.22 5.02 18.41
N PHE A 322 -9.41 4.18 17.40
CA PHE A 322 -9.38 2.72 17.59
C PHE A 322 -8.01 2.21 18.07
N LEU A 323 -6.91 2.88 17.72
CA LEU A 323 -5.58 2.55 18.27
C LEU A 323 -5.55 2.68 19.80
N TYR A 324 -6.11 3.75 20.37
CA TYR A 324 -6.14 3.92 21.83
C TYR A 324 -6.96 2.82 22.50
N LEU A 325 -8.11 2.46 21.93
CA LEU A 325 -8.91 1.32 22.40
C LEU A 325 -8.14 0.00 22.27
N ALA A 326 -7.45 -0.24 21.16
CA ALA A 326 -6.65 -1.45 20.96
C ALA A 326 -5.53 -1.60 22.00
N LEU A 327 -4.86 -0.49 22.37
CA LEU A 327 -3.85 -0.49 23.43
C LEU A 327 -4.46 -0.86 24.80
N LEU A 328 -5.66 -0.36 25.11
CA LEU A 328 -6.37 -0.74 26.33
C LEU A 328 -6.74 -2.24 26.32
N PHE A 329 -7.27 -2.75 25.20
CA PHE A 329 -7.60 -4.16 25.05
C PHE A 329 -6.37 -5.06 25.22
N LEU A 330 -5.19 -4.65 24.73
CA LEU A 330 -3.97 -5.41 24.95
C LEU A 330 -3.60 -5.56 26.42
N LEU A 331 -3.84 -4.52 27.24
CA LEU A 331 -3.60 -4.61 28.69
C LEU A 331 -4.57 -5.57 29.36
N VAL A 332 -5.85 -5.54 28.97
CA VAL A 332 -6.87 -6.48 29.46
C VAL A 332 -6.49 -7.91 29.08
N LEU A 333 -6.16 -8.17 27.81
CA LEU A 333 -5.79 -9.51 27.35
C LEU A 333 -4.50 -10.00 28.03
N ALA A 334 -3.54 -9.12 28.31
CA ALA A 334 -2.35 -9.46 29.09
C ALA A 334 -2.71 -9.82 30.55
N TYR A 335 -3.69 -9.14 31.13
CA TYR A 335 -4.23 -9.50 32.46
C TYR A 335 -4.99 -10.83 32.44
N ASP A 336 -5.69 -11.16 31.35
CA ASP A 336 -6.32 -12.49 31.20
C ASP A 336 -5.28 -13.60 31.13
N VAL A 337 -4.14 -13.37 30.46
CA VAL A 337 -2.99 -14.29 30.48
C VAL A 337 -2.45 -14.45 31.90
N TRP A 338 -2.39 -13.36 32.68
CA TRP A 338 -2.01 -13.44 34.09
C TRP A 338 -3.00 -14.30 34.88
N LYS A 339 -4.31 -14.10 34.74
CA LYS A 339 -5.33 -14.96 35.37
C LYS A 339 -5.21 -16.43 34.93
N ALA A 340 -4.87 -16.67 33.66
CA ALA A 340 -4.64 -17.98 33.09
C ALA A 340 -3.41 -18.72 33.66
N LEU A 341 -2.54 -18.07 34.44
CA LEU A 341 -1.43 -18.71 35.16
C LEU A 341 -1.86 -19.28 36.52
N TRP A 342 -3.04 -18.91 37.02
CA TRP A 342 -3.51 -19.33 38.33
C TRP A 342 -4.55 -20.43 38.17
N PHE A 343 -4.27 -21.63 38.67
CA PHE A 343 -5.21 -22.76 38.71
C PHE A 343 -5.68 -22.99 40.15
N ALA A 344 -6.68 -23.87 40.33
CA ALA A 344 -7.23 -24.19 41.66
C ALA A 344 -6.19 -24.67 42.69
N ASN A 345 -5.09 -25.26 42.21
CA ASN A 345 -3.98 -25.78 43.03
C ASN A 345 -2.74 -24.87 43.04
N GLY A 346 -2.84 -23.62 42.55
CA GLY A 346 -1.74 -22.64 42.57
C GLY A 346 -1.29 -22.20 41.17
N PHE A 347 -0.09 -21.60 41.12
CA PHE A 347 0.54 -21.15 39.87
C PHE A 347 0.88 -22.34 38.97
N GLY A 348 0.64 -22.22 37.66
CA GLY A 348 1.02 -23.22 36.67
C GLY A 348 0.99 -22.67 35.26
N ILE A 349 1.40 -23.49 34.30
CA ILE A 349 1.33 -23.14 32.87
C ILE A 349 0.64 -24.27 32.12
N GLY A 350 -0.52 -23.98 31.54
CA GLY A 350 -1.22 -24.88 30.62
C GLY A 350 -0.96 -24.53 29.16
N VAL A 351 -1.33 -25.43 28.25
CA VAL A 351 -1.30 -25.14 26.81
C VAL A 351 -2.20 -23.94 26.49
N GLY A 352 -3.36 -23.82 27.13
CA GLY A 352 -4.26 -22.68 26.99
C GLY A 352 -3.60 -21.36 27.41
N THR A 353 -2.82 -21.36 28.48
CA THR A 353 -2.04 -20.18 28.91
C THR A 353 -1.06 -19.73 27.82
N ILE A 354 -0.38 -20.68 27.16
CA ILE A 354 0.53 -20.38 26.04
C ILE A 354 -0.25 -19.85 24.83
N VAL A 355 -1.38 -20.46 24.49
CA VAL A 355 -2.23 -20.02 23.37
C VAL A 355 -2.68 -18.57 23.57
N LEU A 356 -3.13 -18.20 24.78
CA LEU A 356 -3.52 -16.83 25.11
C LEU A 356 -2.31 -15.87 25.14
N ALA A 357 -1.16 -16.30 25.65
CA ALA A 357 0.06 -15.50 25.64
C ALA A 357 0.54 -15.17 24.22
N ILE A 358 0.57 -16.17 23.33
CA ILE A 358 0.90 -15.96 21.91
C ILE A 358 -0.12 -15.01 21.26
N ASN A 359 -1.41 -15.12 21.62
CA ASN A 359 -2.43 -14.21 21.12
C ASN A 359 -2.13 -12.75 21.47
N VAL A 360 -1.76 -12.48 22.73
CA VAL A 360 -1.35 -11.13 23.17
C VAL A 360 -0.13 -10.65 22.41
N VAL A 361 0.88 -11.49 22.20
CA VAL A 361 2.10 -11.13 21.46
C VAL A 361 1.78 -10.79 20.00
N LEU A 362 0.96 -11.60 19.32
CA LEU A 362 0.61 -11.38 17.91
C LEU A 362 -0.28 -10.15 17.72
N LEU A 363 -1.28 -9.96 18.59
CA LEU A 363 -2.09 -8.73 18.60
C LEU A 363 -1.24 -7.50 18.96
N GLY A 364 -0.28 -7.67 19.87
CA GLY A 364 0.73 -6.67 20.22
C GLY A 364 1.56 -6.29 19.02
N GLY A 365 2.15 -7.26 18.29
CA GLY A 365 2.92 -7.00 17.07
C GLY A 365 2.11 -6.27 16.00
N TYR A 366 0.81 -6.58 15.87
CA TYR A 366 -0.08 -5.87 14.96
C TYR A 366 -0.32 -4.42 15.40
N THR A 367 -0.65 -4.21 16.68
CA THR A 367 -0.96 -2.88 17.25
C THR A 367 0.27 -1.99 17.33
N PHE A 368 1.39 -2.53 17.86
CA PHE A 368 2.66 -1.83 17.96
C PHE A 368 3.34 -1.61 16.62
N GLY A 369 3.04 -2.42 15.60
CA GLY A 369 3.47 -2.18 14.23
C GLY A 369 2.59 -1.20 13.44
N CYS A 370 1.57 -0.59 14.06
CA CYS A 370 0.64 0.29 13.35
C CYS A 370 1.27 1.62 12.92
N HIS A 371 0.93 2.08 11.71
CA HIS A 371 1.36 3.38 11.20
C HIS A 371 0.87 4.56 12.06
N SER A 372 -0.36 4.49 12.59
CA SER A 372 -0.86 5.53 13.50
C SER A 372 -0.07 5.58 14.82
N LEU A 373 0.44 4.45 15.31
CA LEU A 373 1.30 4.45 16.48
C LEU A 373 2.66 5.06 16.18
N ARG A 374 3.19 4.87 14.96
CA ARG A 374 4.43 5.51 14.51
C ARG A 374 4.34 7.04 14.60
N HIS A 375 3.22 7.62 14.15
CA HIS A 375 2.99 9.06 14.29
C HIS A 375 2.85 9.51 15.75
N LEU A 376 2.15 8.73 16.58
CA LEU A 376 2.00 9.02 18.01
C LEU A 376 3.36 8.99 18.74
N ALA A 377 4.15 7.94 18.51
CA ALA A 377 5.49 7.77 19.09
C ALA A 377 6.51 8.79 18.57
N GLY A 378 6.35 9.24 17.32
CA GLY A 378 7.13 10.32 16.73
C GLY A 378 6.80 11.72 17.30
N GLY A 379 5.80 11.84 18.18
CA GLY A 379 5.47 13.09 18.88
C GLY A 379 4.88 14.18 17.99
N PHE A 380 4.37 13.83 16.79
CA PHE A 380 3.90 14.79 15.79
C PHE A 380 4.94 15.87 15.42
N LEU A 381 6.23 15.51 15.48
CA LEU A 381 7.33 16.42 15.20
C LEU A 381 7.69 16.39 13.71
N ASP A 382 7.86 17.56 13.10
CA ASP A 382 8.37 17.70 11.74
C ASP A 382 9.90 17.62 11.67
N GLN A 383 10.60 17.74 12.82
CA GLN A 383 12.07 17.69 12.91
C GLN A 383 12.54 16.76 14.05
N PHE A 384 12.99 15.56 13.69
CA PHE A 384 13.50 14.57 14.65
C PHE A 384 14.87 14.92 15.26
N SER A 385 15.65 15.82 14.63
CA SER A 385 16.97 16.24 15.12
C SER A 385 16.93 16.91 16.50
N ARG A 386 15.79 17.45 16.90
CA ARG A 386 15.59 18.13 18.18
C ARG A 386 15.00 17.23 19.28
N SER A 387 14.64 15.99 18.96
CA SER A 387 14.06 15.04 19.95
C SER A 387 14.56 13.61 19.71
N PRO A 388 15.78 13.28 20.21
CA PRO A 388 16.38 11.96 20.02
C PRO A 388 15.53 10.82 20.60
N THR A 389 14.83 11.07 21.71
CA THR A 389 13.98 10.06 22.37
C THR A 389 12.75 9.72 21.51
N CYS A 390 12.07 10.71 20.94
CA CYS A 390 10.94 10.47 20.03
C CYS A 390 11.40 9.73 18.77
N TYR A 391 12.59 10.07 18.24
CA TYR A 391 13.17 9.36 17.10
C TYR A 391 13.47 7.89 17.42
N ARG A 392 14.02 7.57 18.60
CA ARG A 392 14.27 6.17 19.01
C ARG A 392 12.97 5.38 19.15
N ALA A 393 11.94 5.98 19.74
CA ALA A 393 10.62 5.35 19.84
C ALA A 393 9.99 5.12 18.45
N TYR A 394 10.05 6.12 17.57
CA TYR A 394 9.64 6.02 16.17
C TYR A 394 10.38 4.91 15.42
N ALA A 395 11.69 4.81 15.58
CA ALA A 395 12.52 3.78 14.94
C ALA A 395 12.17 2.36 15.44
N CYS A 396 11.91 2.20 16.74
CA CYS A 396 11.47 0.93 17.33
C CYS A 396 10.12 0.48 16.74
N VAL A 397 9.14 1.38 16.70
CA VAL A 397 7.83 1.12 16.09
C VAL A 397 7.97 0.82 14.59
N THR A 398 8.90 1.49 13.90
CA THR A 398 9.19 1.27 12.47
C THR A 398 9.72 -0.15 12.22
N CYS A 399 10.54 -0.71 13.12
CA CYS A 399 10.99 -2.10 13.04
C CYS A 399 9.82 -3.09 13.00
N PHE A 400 8.82 -2.92 13.88
CA PHE A 400 7.60 -3.72 13.88
C PHE A 400 6.74 -3.45 12.64
N ASN A 401 6.67 -2.19 12.19
CA ASN A 401 5.87 -1.78 11.04
C ASN A 401 6.31 -2.44 9.73
N HIS A 402 7.61 -2.71 9.52
CA HIS A 402 8.10 -3.40 8.32
C HIS A 402 7.43 -4.75 8.07
N ARG A 403 6.97 -5.43 9.13
CA ARG A 403 6.24 -6.71 9.06
C ARG A 403 4.77 -6.57 9.46
N HIS A 404 4.21 -5.36 9.46
CA HIS A 404 2.83 -5.11 9.89
C HIS A 404 1.79 -6.00 9.19
N MET A 405 1.97 -6.23 7.88
CA MET A 405 1.12 -7.15 7.12
C MET A 405 1.17 -8.59 7.67
N LEU A 406 2.36 -9.08 8.02
CA LEU A 406 2.53 -10.41 8.59
C LEU A 406 1.84 -10.50 9.96
N TRP A 407 2.06 -9.51 10.83
CA TRP A 407 1.40 -9.43 12.14
C TRP A 407 -0.13 -9.38 12.03
N ALA A 408 -0.67 -8.68 11.03
CA ALA A 408 -2.11 -8.60 10.78
C ALA A 408 -2.71 -10.00 10.53
N TRP A 409 -2.10 -10.80 9.63
CA TRP A 409 -2.58 -12.15 9.33
C TRP A 409 -2.36 -13.14 10.47
N LEU A 410 -1.16 -13.16 11.06
CA LEU A 410 -0.86 -14.05 12.18
C LEU A 410 -1.83 -13.80 13.33
N SER A 411 -2.05 -12.54 13.71
CA SER A 411 -2.99 -12.20 14.78
C SER A 411 -4.45 -12.51 14.42
N LEU A 412 -4.86 -12.40 13.14
CA LEU A 412 -6.23 -12.72 12.71
C LEU A 412 -6.53 -14.22 12.83
N PHE A 413 -5.63 -15.06 12.32
CA PHE A 413 -5.80 -16.50 12.43
C PHE A 413 -5.66 -16.97 13.87
N TRP A 414 -4.70 -16.43 14.61
CA TRP A 414 -4.44 -16.86 15.97
C TRP A 414 -5.54 -16.44 16.95
N VAL A 415 -6.16 -15.27 16.79
CA VAL A 415 -7.28 -14.87 17.67
C VAL A 415 -8.50 -15.77 17.49
N ALA A 416 -8.79 -16.19 16.24
CA ALA A 416 -9.84 -17.17 15.98
C ALA A 416 -9.48 -18.55 16.53
N PHE A 417 -8.21 -18.96 16.40
CA PHE A 417 -7.73 -20.21 16.99
C PHE A 417 -7.80 -20.19 18.52
N ALA A 418 -7.45 -19.08 19.18
CA ALA A 418 -7.53 -18.94 20.62
C ALA A 418 -8.98 -19.01 21.12
N ASP A 419 -9.93 -18.38 20.42
CA ASP A 419 -11.36 -18.54 20.70
C ASP A 419 -11.80 -20.01 20.55
N LEU A 420 -11.41 -20.65 19.45
CA LEU A 420 -11.73 -22.07 19.19
C LEU A 420 -11.12 -22.99 20.25
N TYR A 421 -9.86 -22.77 20.66
CA TYR A 421 -9.19 -23.57 21.68
C TYR A 421 -9.95 -23.53 23.00
N VAL A 422 -10.25 -22.32 23.50
CA VAL A 422 -11.00 -22.15 24.76
C VAL A 422 -12.37 -22.81 24.66
N ARG A 423 -13.03 -22.67 23.50
CA ARG A 423 -14.32 -23.29 23.23
C ARG A 423 -14.26 -24.82 23.25
N LEU A 424 -13.29 -25.41 22.57
CA LEU A 424 -13.11 -26.87 22.53
C LEU A 424 -12.78 -27.43 23.92
N CYS A 425 -12.07 -26.67 24.76
CA CYS A 425 -11.89 -27.02 26.17
C CYS A 425 -13.19 -26.92 26.98
N ALA A 426 -13.97 -25.85 26.78
CA ALA A 426 -15.23 -25.64 27.49
C ALA A 426 -16.26 -26.75 27.22
N ILE A 427 -16.36 -27.22 25.98
CA ILE A 427 -17.27 -28.32 25.59
C ILE A 427 -16.68 -29.73 25.85
N GLY A 428 -15.46 -29.81 26.39
CA GLY A 428 -14.80 -31.08 26.74
C GLY A 428 -14.26 -31.88 25.56
N VAL A 429 -14.15 -31.30 24.36
CA VAL A 429 -13.54 -31.96 23.19
C VAL A 429 -12.01 -31.98 23.32
N TRP A 430 -11.42 -30.89 23.80
CA TRP A 430 -9.99 -30.81 24.11
C TRP A 430 -9.78 -30.74 25.61
N HIS A 431 -8.73 -31.40 26.08
CA HIS A 431 -8.30 -31.29 27.46
C HIS A 431 -7.07 -30.40 27.53
N ASP A 432 -7.13 -29.39 28.37
CA ASP A 432 -5.97 -28.54 28.59
C ASP A 432 -4.86 -29.35 29.29
N VAL A 433 -3.71 -29.46 28.64
CA VAL A 433 -2.55 -30.17 29.18
C VAL A 433 -1.73 -29.20 30.02
N ARG A 434 -1.46 -29.59 31.26
CA ARG A 434 -0.58 -28.85 32.16
C ARG A 434 0.88 -29.18 31.88
N LEU A 435 1.68 -28.16 31.70
CA LEU A 435 3.12 -28.26 31.43
C LEU A 435 3.95 -28.04 32.69
N MET A 436 3.42 -27.26 33.65
CA MET A 436 4.00 -26.99 34.96
C MET A 436 2.90 -26.89 36.01
#